data_AF-A0A6P0VY02-F1
#
_entry.id   AF-A0A6P0VY02-F1
#
_cell.length_a   1.000
_cell.length_b   1.000
_cell.length_c   1.000
_cell.angle_alpha   90.00
_cell.angle_beta   90.00
_cell.angle_gamma   90.00
#
_symmetry.space_group_name_H-M   'P 1'
#
loop_
_entity.id
_entity.type
_entity.pdbx_description
1 polymer ?
#
loop_
_entity_poly.entity_id
_entity_poly.type
_entity_poly.pdbx_seq_one_letter_code
_entity_poly.pdbx_strand_id
1 'polypeptide(L)' 'MEPTEFQYLVINALQTLDLLEYEFYDIDSGDWYIATSSTILPVSVILPNGEIVPTNWRM' A
#
# COMPACT_ATOMS: atom_id res chain seq x y z
N MET A 1 8.04 8.58 9.43
CA MET A 1 7.82 7.39 10.28
C MET A 1 8.52 6.20 9.62
N GLU A 2 8.83 5.14 10.36
CA GLU A 2 9.32 3.91 9.73
C GLU A 2 8.12 3.06 9.30
N PRO A 3 8.20 2.32 8.17
CA PRO A 3 7.13 1.41 7.78
C PRO A 3 6.95 0.27 8.78
N THR A 4 5.72 -0.19 8.95
CA THR A 4 5.40 -1.26 9.91
C THR A 4 5.58 -2.64 9.31
N GLU A 5 5.71 -3.66 10.17
CA GLU A 5 5.73 -5.06 9.75
C GLU A 5 4.50 -5.44 8.93
N PHE A 6 3.31 -4.95 9.31
CA PHE A 6 2.08 -5.19 8.57
C PHE A 6 2.14 -4.64 7.14
N GLN A 7 2.68 -3.44 6.95
CA GLN A 7 2.86 -2.86 5.62
C GLN A 7 3.85 -3.69 4.79
N TYR A 8 4.98 -4.08 5.37
CA TYR A 8 5.96 -4.94 4.68
C TYR A 8 5.39 -6.30 4.27
N LEU A 9 4.55 -6.92 5.11
CA LEU A 9 3.90 -8.18 4.76
C LEU A 9 3.00 -8.03 3.53
N VAL A 10 2.26 -6.93 3.42
CA VAL A 10 1.44 -6.63 2.24
C VAL A 10 2.32 -6.41 1.01
N ILE A 11 3.36 -5.57 1.11
CA ILE A 11 4.28 -5.32 0.00
C ILE A 11 4.96 -6.60 -0.48
N ASN A 12 5.50 -7.40 0.44
CA ASN A 12 6.15 -8.67 0.12
C ASN A 12 5.18 -9.65 -0.57
N ALA A 13 3.93 -9.73 -0.11
CA ALA A 13 2.92 -10.57 -0.75
C ALA A 13 2.61 -10.08 -2.17
N LEU A 14 2.41 -8.77 -2.39
CA LEU A 14 2.12 -8.21 -3.71
C LEU A 14 3.30 -8.37 -4.68
N GLN A 15 4.54 -8.17 -4.21
CA GLN A 15 5.75 -8.38 -5.00
C GLN A 15 5.96 -9.87 -5.35
N THR A 16 5.77 -10.78 -4.39
CA THR A 16 5.94 -12.23 -4.62
C THR A 16 4.95 -12.76 -5.65
N LEU A 17 3.75 -12.18 -5.69
CA LEU A 17 2.68 -12.56 -6.63
C LEU A 17 2.73 -11.79 -7.96
N ASP A 18 3.72 -10.91 -8.16
CA ASP A 18 3.84 -10.05 -9.34
C ASP A 18 2.60 -9.18 -9.58
N LEU A 19 2.01 -8.67 -8.49
CA LEU A 19 0.81 -7.81 -8.50
C LEU A 19 1.15 -6.34 -8.20
N LEU A 20 2.38 -6.04 -7.80
CA LEU A 20 2.82 -4.68 -7.47
C LEU A 20 3.45 -4.03 -8.71
N GLU A 21 2.78 -3.02 -9.25
CA GLU A 21 3.28 -2.26 -10.41
C GLU A 21 4.13 -1.06 -9.99
N TYR A 22 3.75 -0.42 -8.88
CA TYR A 22 4.44 0.74 -8.33
C TYR A 22 4.23 0.82 -6.81
N GLU A 23 5.21 1.37 -6.11
CA GLU A 23 5.09 1.71 -4.70
C GLU A 23 5.83 3.00 -4.33
N PHE A 24 5.30 3.70 -3.32
CA PHE A 24 5.90 4.88 -2.73
C PHE A 24 5.51 4.99 -1.25
N TYR A 25 6.50 5.05 -0.37
CA TYR A 25 6.28 5.27 1.05
C TYR A 25 6.37 6.76 1.39
N ASP A 26 5.31 7.33 1.94
CA ASP A 26 5.28 8.70 2.43
C ASP A 26 5.69 8.74 3.91
N ILE A 27 6.89 9.27 4.16
CA ILE A 27 7.47 9.35 5.50
C ILE A 27 6.71 10.32 6.41
N ASP A 28 6.01 11.32 5.86
CA ASP A 28 5.33 12.35 6.64
C ASP A 28 4.00 11.84 7.20
N SER A 29 3.26 11.06 6.41
CA SER A 29 1.98 10.45 6.82
C SER A 29 2.12 9.03 7.37
N GLY A 30 3.21 8.32 7.04
CA GLY A 30 3.38 6.90 7.34
C GLY A 30 2.57 5.97 6.43
N ASP A 31 1.99 6.51 5.36
CA ASP A 31 1.17 5.80 4.39
C ASP A 31 2.03 5.22 3.26
N TRP A 32 1.67 4.03 2.77
CA TRP A 32 2.36 3.41 1.64
C TRP A 32 1.45 3.35 0.42
N TYR A 33 1.72 4.19 -0.57
CA TYR A 33 0.96 4.25 -1.82
C TYR A 33 1.40 3.13 -2.75
N ILE A 34 0.44 2.43 -3.34
CA ILE A 34 0.70 1.33 -4.26
C ILE A 34 -0.16 1.45 -5.52
N ALA A 35 0.37 0.98 -6.63
CA ALA A 35 -0.40 0.62 -7.81
C ALA A 35 -0.35 -0.89 -8.03
N THR A 36 -1.50 -1.50 -8.33
CA THR A 36 -1.64 -2.93 -8.57
C THR A 36 -2.50 -3.20 -9.79
N SER A 37 -2.40 -4.41 -10.34
CA SER A 37 -3.26 -4.83 -11.46
C SER A 37 -4.72 -5.12 -11.06
N SER A 38 -5.12 -4.81 -9.82
CA SER A 38 -6.49 -4.96 -9.34
C SER A 38 -7.44 -3.99 -10.07
N THR A 39 -8.56 -4.51 -10.58
CA THR A 39 -9.61 -3.66 -11.18
C THR A 39 -10.47 -2.94 -10.16
N ILE A 40 -10.38 -3.31 -8.88
CA ILE A 40 -11.17 -2.73 -7.77
C ILE A 40 -10.35 -1.65 -7.05
N LEU A 41 -9.08 -1.90 -6.81
CA LEU A 41 -8.15 -0.99 -6.13
C LEU A 41 -6.85 -0.83 -6.94
N PRO A 42 -6.94 -0.24 -8.15
CA PRO A 42 -5.76 -0.08 -9.00
C PRO A 42 -4.72 0.86 -8.39
N VAL A 43 -5.17 1.88 -7.65
CA VAL A 43 -4.32 2.80 -6.88
C VAL A 43 -4.90 2.90 -5.47
N SER A 44 -4.08 2.56 -4.48
CA SER A 44 -4.53 2.48 -3.08
C SER A 44 -3.41 2.82 -2.10
N VAL A 45 -3.77 2.90 -0.83
CA VAL A 45 -2.87 3.19 0.29
C VAL A 45 -2.90 2.03 1.26
N ILE A 46 -1.72 1.60 1.71
CA ILE A 46 -1.55 0.68 2.83
C ILE A 46 -1.29 1.52 4.09
N LEU A 47 -2.22 1.44 5.04
CA LEU A 47 -2.12 2.11 6.33
C LEU A 47 -1.13 1.39 7.27
N PRO A 48 -0.66 2.02 8.36
CA PRO A 48 0.27 1.40 9.30
C PRO A 48 -0.19 0.07 9.92
N ASN A 49 -1.51 -0.18 9.96
CA ASN A 49 -2.09 -1.45 10.43
C ASN A 49 -2.17 -2.55 9.35
N GLY A 50 -1.75 -2.25 8.10
CA GLY A 50 -1.83 -3.17 6.96
C GLY A 50 -3.14 -3.13 6.19
N GLU A 51 -4.12 -2.32 6.59
CA GLU A 51 -5.35 -2.15 5.81
C GLU A 51 -5.05 -1.44 4.49
N ILE A 52 -5.68 -1.93 3.42
CA ILE A 52 -5.58 -1.36 2.08
C ILE A 52 -6.86 -0.58 1.79
N VAL A 53 -6.72 0.72 1.57
CA VAL A 53 -7.84 1.65 1.41
C VAL A 53 -7.69 2.47 0.12
N PRO A 54 -8.79 2.96 -0.46
CA PRO A 54 -8.73 3.93 -1.56
C PRO A 54 -7.96 5.19 -1.17
N THR A 55 -7.38 5.89 -2.15
CA THR A 55 -6.66 7.16 -1.92
C THR A 55 -7.56 8.27 -1.39
N ASN A 56 -8.88 8.16 -1.54
CA ASN A 56 -9.87 9.12 -1.05
C ASN A 56 -10.52 8.73 0.29
N TRP A 57 -9.98 7.78 1.05
CA TRP A 57 -10.65 7.27 2.25
C TRP A 57 -10.79 8.28 3.40
N ARG A 58 -9.91 9.29 3.47
CA ARG A 58 -9.93 10.35 4.50
C ARG A 58 -10.84 11.55 4.15
N MET A 59 -11.56 11.48 3.02
CA MET A 59 -12.46 12.56 2.57
C MET A 59 -13.81 12.54 3.30
#